data_AF-A0A1Q2YAR4-F1
#
_entry.id   AF-A0A1Q2YAR4-F1
#
_cell.length_a   1.000
_cell.length_b   1.000
_cell.length_c   1.000
_cell.angle_alpha   90.00
_cell.angle_beta   90.00
_cell.angle_gamma   90.00
#
_symmetry.space_group_name_H-M   'P 1'
#
loop_
_entity.id
_entity.type
_entity.pdbx_description
1 polymer ?
#
loop_
_entity_poly.entity_id
_entity_poly.type
_entity_poly.pdbx_seq_one_letter_code
_entity_poly.pdbx_strand_id
1 'polypeptide(L)'
;MQMTSRQEEKVQQIREKYNFRPFVDAPASKEKVDLLDLTIIDLSKFDEGPETRKELATTLEKALTEYGFFRVVNHGFSPEFLDHMKSVSQSTFETTDEVKNKFFAGEKKIEEDKDLELGVIRGTGFKPRGYWKYSNDTPDNVEFYNFRHFLHPDIFHNRIEYPEFVQYHLEDVRKYFSELHTEVQRKVLTLMDIILEIPEGTLYNDFFPAIENDTLNSGTGFGRFLLYHPVDQEYKKKTSSTWMRGHTDAGALTFILSQSILSLQIRSYADNQWKYVSHVPNSIIVNIGDTFKFLTDGYFKSSIHRVHTAPDDQKDYTRNTVIYFASPKLDVYMDSGSLGSPKLKRLGYKLNDGLERITVRQWDEAKGKFFNKTSANRKTNLTLYGRESVGSLIGENPIEV
;
A
#
# COMPACT_ATOMS: atom_id res chain seq x y z
N MET A 1 24.93 18.43 -12.56
CA MET A 1 24.81 19.74 -13.26
C MET A 1 24.54 20.78 -12.18
N GLN A 2 25.36 21.82 -12.04
CA GLN A 2 25.12 22.86 -11.01
C GLN A 2 23.85 23.65 -11.36
N MET A 3 23.02 23.93 -10.37
CA MET A 3 21.80 24.73 -10.54
C MET A 3 22.18 26.19 -10.85
N THR A 4 21.37 26.86 -11.65
CA THR A 4 21.52 28.31 -11.90
C THR A 4 21.04 29.11 -10.68
N SER A 5 21.56 30.31 -10.46
CA SER A 5 21.13 31.17 -9.32
C SER A 5 19.62 31.39 -9.25
N ARG A 6 18.96 31.50 -10.41
CA ARG A 6 17.50 31.63 -10.52
C ARG A 6 16.74 30.35 -10.15
N GLN A 7 17.34 29.18 -10.40
CA GLN A 7 16.78 27.90 -9.94
C GLN A 7 16.95 27.76 -8.42
N GLU A 8 18.09 28.16 -7.88
CA GLU A 8 18.36 28.15 -6.43
C GLU A 8 17.40 29.07 -5.65
N GLU A 9 17.14 30.29 -6.14
CA GLU A 9 16.15 31.19 -5.55
C GLU A 9 14.74 30.58 -5.56
N LYS A 10 14.34 29.95 -6.67
CA LYS A 10 13.02 29.29 -6.77
C LYS A 10 12.91 28.10 -5.81
N VAL A 11 13.98 27.31 -5.66
CA VAL A 11 14.07 26.23 -4.66
C VAL A 11 13.83 26.81 -3.26
N GLN A 12 14.54 27.88 -2.90
CA GLN A 12 14.44 28.49 -1.58
C GLN A 12 13.03 29.05 -1.30
N GLN A 13 12.42 29.72 -2.28
CA GLN A 13 11.05 30.24 -2.15
C GLN A 13 10.02 29.13 -1.92
N ILE A 14 10.12 28.01 -2.64
CA ILE A 14 9.24 26.85 -2.44
C ILE A 14 9.48 26.24 -1.06
N ARG A 15 10.74 26.16 -0.61
CA ARG A 15 11.08 25.64 0.72
C ARG A 15 10.42 26.45 1.84
N GLU A 16 10.50 27.76 1.77
CA GLU A 16 9.92 28.66 2.77
C GLU A 16 8.39 28.65 2.71
N LYS A 17 7.81 28.72 1.50
CA LYS A 17 6.36 28.75 1.29
C LYS A 17 5.66 27.49 1.82
N TYR A 18 6.28 26.33 1.70
CA TYR A 18 5.69 25.03 2.07
C TYR A 18 6.35 24.37 3.28
N ASN A 19 7.14 25.14 4.04
CA ASN A 19 7.81 24.67 5.26
C ASN A 19 8.62 23.37 5.03
N PHE A 20 9.28 23.26 3.87
CA PHE A 20 9.99 22.06 3.45
C PHE A 20 11.29 21.88 4.24
N ARG A 21 11.28 20.83 5.06
CA ARG A 21 12.36 20.47 5.99
C ARG A 21 12.48 18.96 6.11
N PRO A 22 13.62 18.43 6.57
CA PRO A 22 13.77 17.02 6.84
C PRO A 22 12.69 16.51 7.81
N PHE A 23 12.03 15.42 7.43
CA PHE A 23 11.13 14.70 8.33
C PHE A 23 11.93 14.08 9.49
N VAL A 24 11.41 14.17 10.70
CA VAL A 24 12.05 13.60 11.90
C VAL A 24 11.31 12.35 12.31
N ASP A 25 11.92 11.19 12.12
CA ASP A 25 11.38 9.91 12.58
C ASP A 25 11.37 9.83 14.12
N ALA A 26 10.41 9.06 14.64
CA ALA A 26 10.40 8.72 16.05
C ALA A 26 11.67 7.92 16.41
N PRO A 27 12.29 8.13 17.58
CA PRO A 27 13.32 7.22 18.06
C PRO A 27 12.70 5.83 18.29
N ALA A 28 13.53 4.78 18.28
CA ALA A 28 13.05 3.44 18.62
C ALA A 28 12.35 3.42 19.99
N SER A 29 11.15 2.85 20.06
CA SER A 29 10.40 2.76 21.31
C SER A 29 11.11 1.86 22.31
N LYS A 30 10.99 2.20 23.59
CA LYS A 30 11.47 1.46 24.76
C LYS A 30 10.40 0.52 25.33
N GLU A 31 9.17 0.58 24.81
CA GLU A 31 8.09 -0.31 25.21
C GLU A 31 8.43 -1.77 24.92
N LYS A 32 8.10 -2.65 25.87
CA LYS A 32 8.29 -4.09 25.72
C LYS A 32 7.01 -4.70 25.16
N VAL A 33 6.98 -4.91 23.85
CA VAL A 33 5.84 -5.53 23.15
C VAL A 33 6.27 -6.80 22.41
N ASP A 34 5.31 -7.63 22.02
CA ASP A 34 5.56 -8.74 21.11
C ASP A 34 5.84 -8.20 19.69
N LEU A 35 7.09 -8.35 19.25
CA LEU A 35 7.56 -7.90 17.95
C LEU A 35 7.60 -9.07 16.97
N LEU A 36 6.95 -8.86 15.83
CA LEU A 36 7.05 -9.72 14.67
C LEU A 36 8.17 -9.21 13.75
N ASP A 37 9.24 -9.99 13.69
CA ASP A 37 10.30 -9.84 12.70
C ASP A 37 9.89 -10.50 11.39
N LEU A 38 9.39 -9.70 10.46
CA LEU A 38 9.11 -10.14 9.09
C LEU A 38 10.39 -10.60 8.39
N THR A 39 10.26 -11.71 7.66
CA THR A 39 11.29 -12.26 6.77
C THR A 39 11.83 -11.18 5.83
N ILE A 40 13.16 -11.12 5.70
CA ILE A 40 13.86 -10.18 4.84
C ILE A 40 14.24 -10.87 3.53
N ILE A 41 13.90 -10.24 2.41
CA ILE A 41 14.32 -10.60 1.07
C ILE A 41 15.32 -9.55 0.59
N ASP A 42 16.58 -9.97 0.43
CA ASP A 42 17.66 -9.12 -0.07
C ASP A 42 17.67 -9.12 -1.60
N LEU A 43 17.20 -8.03 -2.20
CA LEU A 43 17.07 -7.93 -3.65
C LEU A 43 18.41 -7.68 -4.37
N SER A 44 19.50 -7.39 -3.65
CA SER A 44 20.84 -7.31 -4.26
C SER A 44 21.30 -8.66 -4.80
N LYS A 45 20.81 -9.76 -4.22
CA LYS A 45 21.15 -11.14 -4.58
C LYS A 45 20.36 -11.67 -5.78
N PHE A 46 19.32 -10.96 -6.22
CA PHE A 46 18.40 -11.43 -7.25
C PHE A 46 19.11 -11.75 -8.58
N ASP A 47 20.11 -10.96 -8.92
CA ASP A 47 20.83 -11.03 -10.19
C ASP A 47 22.07 -11.96 -10.13
N GLU A 48 22.32 -12.64 -9.01
CA GLU A 48 23.47 -13.57 -8.84
C GLU A 48 23.31 -14.89 -9.61
N GLY A 49 22.07 -15.27 -9.97
CA GLY A 49 21.79 -16.42 -10.82
C GLY A 49 20.52 -17.18 -10.43
N PRO A 50 20.11 -18.18 -11.23
CA PRO A 50 18.86 -18.93 -11.01
C PRO A 50 18.81 -19.68 -9.68
N GLU A 51 19.94 -20.24 -9.21
CA GLU A 51 19.98 -20.96 -7.93
C GLU A 51 19.78 -20.01 -6.74
N THR A 52 20.44 -18.84 -6.75
CA THR A 52 20.20 -17.80 -5.73
C THR A 52 18.74 -17.32 -5.76
N ARG A 53 18.14 -17.16 -6.95
CA ARG A 53 16.70 -16.83 -7.04
C ARG A 53 15.81 -17.92 -6.45
N LYS A 54 16.13 -19.21 -6.61
CA LYS A 54 15.37 -20.30 -5.96
C LYS A 54 15.48 -20.27 -4.44
N GLU A 55 16.65 -19.93 -3.89
CA GLU A 55 16.84 -19.76 -2.44
C GLU A 55 16.02 -18.58 -1.89
N LEU A 56 16.04 -17.43 -2.60
CA LEU A 56 15.21 -16.27 -2.28
C LEU A 56 13.72 -16.62 -2.38
N ALA A 57 13.31 -17.36 -3.41
CA ALA A 57 11.94 -17.81 -3.61
C ALA A 57 11.47 -18.74 -2.47
N THR A 58 12.31 -19.67 -2.02
CA THR A 58 12.01 -20.55 -0.87
C THR A 58 11.83 -19.74 0.42
N THR A 59 12.70 -18.74 0.63
CA THR A 59 12.60 -17.83 1.78
C THR A 59 11.31 -16.99 1.73
N LEU A 60 10.98 -16.47 0.55
CA LEU A 60 9.78 -15.69 0.30
C LEU A 60 8.50 -16.54 0.49
N GLU A 61 8.48 -17.78 0.00
CA GLU A 61 7.33 -18.68 0.12
C GLU A 61 6.88 -18.85 1.57
N LYS A 62 7.82 -19.04 2.49
CA LYS A 62 7.50 -19.12 3.92
C LYS A 62 6.79 -17.86 4.40
N ALA A 63 7.29 -16.69 4.03
CA ALA A 63 6.68 -15.42 4.43
C ALA A 63 5.28 -15.24 3.84
N LEU A 64 5.09 -15.62 2.56
CA LEU A 64 3.82 -15.51 1.84
C LEU A 64 2.74 -16.46 2.40
N THR A 65 3.14 -17.63 2.88
CA THR A 65 2.22 -18.68 3.36
C THR A 65 1.93 -18.60 4.86
N GLU A 66 2.79 -17.96 5.66
CA GLU A 66 2.61 -17.80 7.11
C GLU A 66 1.87 -16.49 7.46
N TYR A 67 2.41 -15.34 7.03
CA TYR A 67 1.83 -14.03 7.32
C TYR A 67 1.37 -13.28 6.08
N GLY A 68 1.87 -13.61 4.89
CA GLY A 68 1.65 -12.77 3.72
C GLY A 68 2.32 -11.40 3.80
N PHE A 69 3.28 -11.24 4.72
CA PHE A 69 4.05 -10.02 4.96
C PHE A 69 5.54 -10.37 4.99
N PHE A 70 6.35 -9.53 4.37
CA PHE A 70 7.81 -9.64 4.34
C PHE A 70 8.43 -8.24 4.21
N ARG A 71 9.75 -8.16 4.24
CA ARG A 71 10.50 -6.94 3.94
C ARG A 71 11.40 -7.17 2.74
N VAL A 72 11.58 -6.13 1.95
CA VAL A 72 12.65 -6.07 0.95
C VAL A 72 13.69 -5.06 1.39
N VAL A 73 14.96 -5.42 1.23
CA VAL A 73 16.12 -4.56 1.44
C VAL A 73 16.98 -4.54 0.18
N ASN A 74 17.90 -3.58 0.10
CA ASN A 74 18.75 -3.38 -1.08
C ASN A 74 17.92 -3.28 -2.37
N HIS A 75 16.78 -2.60 -2.27
CA HIS A 75 15.77 -2.45 -3.32
C HIS A 75 16.13 -1.37 -4.37
N GLY A 76 17.28 -0.71 -4.23
CA GLY A 76 17.79 0.29 -5.20
C GLY A 76 17.52 1.76 -4.87
N PHE A 77 16.75 2.06 -3.82
CA PHE A 77 16.61 3.43 -3.32
C PHE A 77 17.64 3.70 -2.22
N SER A 78 18.25 4.88 -2.25
CA SER A 78 19.16 5.30 -1.19
C SER A 78 18.37 5.79 0.04
N PRO A 79 18.96 5.70 1.26
CA PRO A 79 18.33 6.25 2.46
C PRO A 79 17.94 7.72 2.30
N GLU A 80 18.80 8.53 1.68
CA GLU A 80 18.58 9.97 1.47
C GLU A 80 17.37 10.24 0.57
N PHE A 81 17.15 9.39 -0.46
CA PHE A 81 15.98 9.51 -1.31
C PHE A 81 14.70 9.17 -0.55
N LEU A 82 14.72 8.14 0.30
CA LEU A 82 13.56 7.80 1.12
C LEU A 82 13.26 8.87 2.17
N ASP A 83 14.29 9.48 2.76
CA ASP A 83 14.17 10.62 3.68
C ASP A 83 13.60 11.87 2.99
N HIS A 84 14.04 12.12 1.76
CA HIS A 84 13.46 13.16 0.90
C HIS A 84 11.97 12.90 0.63
N MET A 85 11.59 11.67 0.26
CA MET A 85 10.19 11.30 0.03
C MET A 85 9.31 11.48 1.27
N LYS A 86 9.81 11.16 2.48
CA LYS A 86 9.10 11.46 3.74
C LYS A 86 8.92 12.97 3.93
N SER A 87 9.95 13.76 3.66
CA SER A 87 9.92 15.22 3.77
C SER A 87 8.90 15.83 2.79
N VAL A 88 8.86 15.34 1.55
CA VAL A 88 7.88 15.77 0.52
C VAL A 88 6.46 15.39 0.96
N SER A 89 6.28 14.19 1.49
CA SER A 89 4.99 13.74 2.06
C SER A 89 4.52 14.67 3.18
N GLN A 90 5.39 15.01 4.14
CA GLN A 90 5.05 15.93 5.24
C GLN A 90 4.59 17.30 4.73
N SER A 91 5.41 17.96 3.90
CA SER A 91 5.10 19.31 3.41
C SER A 91 3.89 19.35 2.47
N THR A 92 3.55 18.24 1.82
CA THR A 92 2.30 18.10 1.06
C THR A 92 1.08 18.32 1.96
N PHE A 93 1.12 17.86 3.22
CA PHE A 93 0.05 18.03 4.19
C PHE A 93 0.10 19.35 4.97
N GLU A 94 1.18 20.11 4.86
CA GLU A 94 1.31 21.44 5.50
C GLU A 94 0.80 22.58 4.59
N THR A 95 0.25 22.25 3.42
CA THR A 95 -0.49 23.20 2.58
C THR A 95 -1.81 23.65 3.23
N THR A 96 -2.38 24.74 2.72
CA THR A 96 -3.62 25.33 3.26
C THR A 96 -4.85 24.44 3.00
N ASP A 97 -5.87 24.56 3.84
CA ASP A 97 -7.14 23.85 3.65
C ASP A 97 -7.83 24.21 2.32
N GLU A 98 -7.65 25.44 1.83
CA GLU A 98 -8.13 25.85 0.50
C GLU A 98 -7.52 24.97 -0.61
N VAL A 99 -6.20 24.74 -0.56
CA VAL A 99 -5.53 23.86 -1.51
C VAL A 99 -6.00 22.42 -1.32
N LYS A 100 -6.10 21.93 -0.09
CA LYS A 100 -6.58 20.55 0.18
C LYS A 100 -8.00 20.32 -0.37
N ASN A 101 -8.89 21.29 -0.20
CA ASN A 101 -10.27 21.24 -0.69
C ASN A 101 -10.33 21.33 -2.22
N LYS A 102 -9.51 22.17 -2.85
CA LYS A 102 -9.44 22.26 -4.32
C LYS A 102 -8.96 20.95 -4.96
N PHE A 103 -8.03 20.26 -4.31
CA PHE A 103 -7.47 18.99 -4.77
C PHE A 103 -8.03 17.80 -3.99
N PHE A 104 -9.31 17.84 -3.60
CA PHE A 104 -9.97 16.75 -2.89
C PHE A 104 -10.07 15.48 -3.76
N ALA A 105 -9.86 14.32 -3.14
CA ALA A 105 -9.85 13.04 -3.82
C ALA A 105 -11.24 12.59 -4.28
N GLY A 106 -11.29 11.87 -5.40
CA GLY A 106 -12.51 11.21 -5.89
C GLY A 106 -13.23 11.94 -7.02
N GLU A 107 -12.77 13.12 -7.42
CA GLU A 107 -13.21 13.76 -8.66
C GLU A 107 -12.62 13.02 -9.88
N LYS A 108 -13.47 12.68 -10.85
CA LYS A 108 -13.10 12.00 -12.09
C LYS A 108 -12.66 13.03 -13.12
N LYS A 109 -11.42 13.49 -13.02
CA LYS A 109 -10.89 14.64 -13.79
C LYS A 109 -10.41 14.28 -15.20
N ILE A 110 -10.09 13.01 -15.45
CA ILE A 110 -9.57 12.52 -16.74
C ILE A 110 -10.41 11.37 -17.28
N GLU A 111 -10.33 11.12 -18.59
CA GLU A 111 -11.10 10.09 -19.30
C GLU A 111 -10.92 8.70 -18.68
N GLU A 112 -9.69 8.34 -18.33
CA GLU A 112 -9.29 7.03 -17.81
C GLU A 112 -9.94 6.69 -16.46
N ASP A 113 -10.37 7.70 -15.71
CA ASP A 113 -11.00 7.53 -14.41
C ASP A 113 -12.53 7.61 -14.47
N LYS A 114 -13.14 7.96 -15.62
CA LYS A 114 -14.58 8.22 -15.75
C LYS A 114 -15.45 7.03 -15.36
N ASP A 115 -15.04 5.82 -15.74
CA ASP A 115 -15.81 4.61 -15.49
C ASP A 115 -15.44 3.91 -14.18
N LEU A 116 -14.46 4.43 -13.43
CA LEU A 116 -13.96 3.79 -12.23
C LEU A 116 -14.64 4.30 -10.95
N GLU A 117 -14.91 3.42 -10.00
CA GLU A 117 -15.52 3.76 -8.71
C GLU A 117 -14.47 4.14 -7.66
N LEU A 118 -13.69 5.19 -7.95
CA LEU A 118 -12.49 5.51 -7.18
C LEU A 118 -12.80 6.07 -5.79
N GLY A 119 -13.74 7.03 -5.73
CA GLY A 119 -14.06 7.79 -4.53
C GLY A 119 -12.84 8.43 -3.85
N VAL A 120 -13.03 8.88 -2.62
CA VAL A 120 -11.96 9.53 -1.84
C VAL A 120 -10.80 8.58 -1.55
N ILE A 121 -11.07 7.27 -1.45
CA ILE A 121 -10.06 6.32 -1.01
C ILE A 121 -9.03 6.07 -2.10
N ARG A 122 -9.43 6.04 -3.37
CA ARG A 122 -8.55 5.60 -4.47
C ARG A 122 -8.36 6.64 -5.54
N GLY A 123 -9.18 7.69 -5.57
CA GLY A 123 -9.05 8.81 -6.50
C GLY A 123 -7.84 9.67 -6.16
N THR A 124 -7.23 10.26 -7.17
CA THR A 124 -6.12 11.21 -7.04
C THR A 124 -6.55 12.41 -6.20
N GLY A 125 -5.69 12.87 -5.28
CA GLY A 125 -5.96 14.05 -4.45
C GLY A 125 -5.97 13.76 -2.94
N PHE A 126 -6.38 14.77 -2.17
CA PHE A 126 -6.43 14.77 -0.71
C PHE A 126 -7.67 14.07 -0.16
N LYS A 127 -7.44 13.29 0.89
CA LYS A 127 -8.44 13.03 1.93
C LYS A 127 -8.04 13.83 3.17
N PRO A 128 -8.86 14.80 3.62
CA PRO A 128 -8.56 15.60 4.80
C PRO A 128 -8.77 14.79 6.08
N ARG A 129 -8.12 15.23 7.16
CA ARG A 129 -8.30 14.67 8.50
C ARG A 129 -9.76 14.75 8.96
N GLY A 130 -10.25 13.70 9.60
CA GLY A 130 -11.61 13.65 10.14
C GLY A 130 -12.72 13.41 9.12
N TYR A 131 -12.38 13.17 7.84
CA TYR A 131 -13.35 12.75 6.83
C TYR A 131 -14.02 11.42 7.19
N TRP A 132 -13.26 10.46 7.70
CA TRP A 132 -13.82 9.24 8.27
C TRP A 132 -14.18 9.45 9.72
N LYS A 133 -15.21 8.74 10.15
CA LYS A 133 -15.69 8.71 11.52
C LYS A 133 -15.75 7.29 12.02
N TYR A 134 -15.33 7.11 13.27
CA TYR A 134 -15.56 5.89 14.02
C TYR A 134 -17.06 5.71 14.30
N SER A 135 -17.44 4.54 14.81
CA SER A 135 -18.84 4.22 15.12
C SER A 135 -19.46 5.12 16.19
N ASN A 136 -18.64 5.78 17.01
CA ASN A 136 -19.02 6.77 18.01
C ASN A 136 -18.86 8.21 17.53
N ASP A 137 -18.81 8.43 16.21
CA ASP A 137 -18.64 9.73 15.54
C ASP A 137 -17.34 10.48 15.82
N THR A 138 -16.37 9.85 16.51
CA THR A 138 -15.02 10.41 16.64
C THR A 138 -14.40 10.54 15.24
N PRO A 139 -13.90 11.72 14.84
CA PRO A 139 -13.21 11.89 13.57
C PRO A 139 -11.87 11.13 13.58
N ASP A 140 -11.44 10.61 12.45
CA ASP A 140 -10.09 10.06 12.31
C ASP A 140 -9.00 11.15 12.46
N ASN A 141 -7.77 10.70 12.75
CA ASN A 141 -6.60 11.56 12.90
C ASN A 141 -5.63 11.48 11.70
N VAL A 142 -6.09 11.02 10.54
CA VAL A 142 -5.24 10.68 9.39
C VAL A 142 -5.61 11.50 8.16
N GLU A 143 -4.62 11.94 7.41
CA GLU A 143 -4.82 12.51 6.08
C GLU A 143 -3.96 11.78 5.06
N PHE A 144 -4.40 11.77 3.81
CA PHE A 144 -3.61 11.19 2.72
C PHE A 144 -3.74 11.96 1.42
N TYR A 145 -2.73 11.79 0.55
CA TYR A 145 -2.75 12.25 -0.83
C TYR A 145 -2.45 11.07 -1.76
N ASN A 146 -3.35 10.79 -2.69
CA ASN A 146 -3.18 9.68 -3.64
C ASN A 146 -2.63 10.16 -4.98
N PHE A 147 -1.79 9.31 -5.58
CA PHE A 147 -1.21 9.45 -6.91
C PHE A 147 -1.65 8.27 -7.77
N ARG A 148 -2.28 8.53 -8.91
CA ARG A 148 -2.60 7.51 -9.91
C ARG A 148 -1.75 7.73 -11.16
N HIS A 149 -1.72 6.73 -12.03
CA HIS A 149 -1.16 6.83 -13.39
C HIS A 149 0.35 7.12 -13.48
N PHE A 150 1.14 6.94 -12.42
CA PHE A 150 2.60 7.15 -12.42
C PHE A 150 3.38 6.21 -13.36
N LEU A 151 2.74 5.17 -13.89
CA LEU A 151 3.28 4.30 -14.95
C LEU A 151 3.09 4.86 -16.37
N HIS A 152 2.33 5.95 -16.52
CA HIS A 152 2.02 6.57 -17.80
C HIS A 152 2.49 8.03 -17.77
N PRO A 153 3.75 8.31 -18.17
CA PRO A 153 4.38 9.62 -17.97
C PRO A 153 3.60 10.80 -18.54
N ASP A 154 2.96 10.65 -19.71
CA ASP A 154 2.14 11.71 -20.29
C ASP A 154 0.93 12.04 -19.40
N ILE A 155 0.19 11.01 -18.97
CA ILE A 155 -0.97 11.18 -18.09
C ILE A 155 -0.53 11.81 -16.77
N PHE A 156 0.53 11.25 -16.16
CA PHE A 156 1.02 11.68 -14.86
C PHE A 156 1.54 13.12 -14.84
N HIS A 157 2.23 13.58 -15.88
CA HIS A 157 2.83 14.93 -15.86
C HIS A 157 1.95 16.00 -16.51
N ASN A 158 1.24 15.65 -17.57
CA ASN A 158 0.64 16.64 -18.46
C ASN A 158 -0.88 16.73 -18.35
N ARG A 159 -1.55 15.67 -17.85
CA ARG A 159 -3.03 15.56 -17.89
C ARG A 159 -3.69 15.61 -16.51
N ILE A 160 -2.91 15.41 -15.44
CA ILE A 160 -3.39 15.51 -14.07
C ILE A 160 -2.90 16.83 -13.47
N GLU A 161 -3.80 17.59 -12.85
CA GLU A 161 -3.45 18.77 -12.10
C GLU A 161 -3.04 18.42 -10.65
N TYR A 162 -1.87 18.90 -10.23
CA TYR A 162 -1.37 18.73 -8.87
C TYR A 162 -1.30 20.07 -8.11
N PRO A 163 -1.35 20.03 -6.75
CA PRO A 163 -0.94 21.17 -5.94
C PRO A 163 0.47 21.61 -6.32
N GLU A 164 0.73 22.92 -6.30
CA GLU A 164 2.02 23.50 -6.73
C GLU A 164 3.24 22.85 -6.07
N PHE A 165 3.18 22.56 -4.76
CA PHE A 165 4.28 21.87 -4.06
C PHE A 165 4.50 20.44 -4.56
N VAL A 166 3.41 19.69 -4.78
CA VAL A 166 3.46 18.33 -5.31
C VAL A 166 4.00 18.34 -6.74
N GLN A 167 3.55 19.29 -7.57
CA GLN A 167 4.02 19.50 -8.94
C GLN A 167 5.54 19.73 -8.98
N TYR A 168 6.09 20.45 -8.00
CA TYR A 168 7.52 20.72 -7.92
C TYR A 168 8.36 19.45 -7.67
N HIS A 169 7.81 18.46 -6.97
CA HIS A 169 8.46 17.18 -6.65
C HIS A 169 7.96 16.02 -7.51
N LEU A 170 7.24 16.30 -8.60
CA LEU A 170 6.48 15.28 -9.32
C LEU A 170 7.37 14.17 -9.92
N GLU A 171 8.57 14.51 -10.38
CA GLU A 171 9.51 13.51 -10.92
C GLU A 171 10.01 12.55 -9.84
N ASP A 172 10.35 13.05 -8.64
CA ASP A 172 10.76 12.21 -7.51
C ASP A 172 9.62 11.28 -7.08
N VAL A 173 8.39 11.82 -7.01
CA VAL A 173 7.19 11.05 -6.70
C VAL A 173 6.95 9.95 -7.73
N ARG A 174 7.03 10.29 -9.02
CA ARG A 174 6.86 9.31 -10.10
C ARG A 174 7.92 8.24 -10.01
N LYS A 175 9.20 8.63 -9.91
CA LYS A 175 10.35 7.73 -9.81
C LYS A 175 10.15 6.70 -8.70
N TYR A 176 9.78 7.16 -7.50
CA TYR A 176 9.55 6.27 -6.37
C TYR A 176 8.48 5.21 -6.67
N PHE A 177 7.30 5.62 -7.14
CA PHE A 177 6.21 4.67 -7.39
C PHE A 177 6.41 3.81 -8.64
N SER A 178 6.99 4.37 -9.71
CA SER A 178 7.24 3.62 -10.94
C SER A 178 8.34 2.59 -10.74
N GLU A 179 9.45 2.91 -10.06
CA GLU A 179 10.52 1.93 -9.81
C GLU A 179 10.13 0.88 -8.78
N LEU A 180 9.27 1.23 -7.82
CA LEU A 180 8.62 0.21 -6.98
C LEU A 180 7.88 -0.82 -7.83
N HIS A 181 7.23 -0.42 -8.92
CA HIS A 181 6.53 -1.32 -9.83
C HIS A 181 7.48 -2.06 -10.79
N THR A 182 8.35 -1.33 -11.50
CA THR A 182 9.15 -1.88 -12.60
C THR A 182 10.40 -2.61 -12.13
N GLU A 183 10.93 -2.27 -10.96
CA GLU A 183 12.14 -2.89 -10.40
C GLU A 183 11.82 -3.80 -9.21
N VAL A 184 11.24 -3.24 -8.14
CA VAL A 184 11.06 -4.00 -6.89
C VAL A 184 9.98 -5.06 -7.04
N GLN A 185 8.78 -4.66 -7.47
CA GLN A 185 7.66 -5.57 -7.70
C GLN A 185 8.00 -6.60 -8.78
N ARG A 186 8.63 -6.20 -9.89
CA ARG A 186 9.06 -7.16 -10.94
C ARG A 186 9.92 -8.29 -10.37
N LYS A 187 10.94 -7.97 -9.57
CA LYS A 187 11.80 -8.98 -8.93
C LYS A 187 11.02 -9.86 -7.95
N VAL A 188 10.16 -9.27 -7.12
CA VAL A 188 9.28 -10.01 -6.19
C VAL A 188 8.35 -10.96 -6.95
N LEU A 189 7.71 -10.49 -8.03
CA LEU A 189 6.83 -11.30 -8.87
C LEU A 189 7.59 -12.45 -9.55
N THR A 190 8.83 -12.22 -10.01
CA THR A 190 9.67 -13.31 -10.54
C THR A 190 9.98 -14.37 -9.48
N LEU A 191 10.24 -13.99 -8.23
CA LEU A 191 10.38 -14.97 -7.15
C LEU A 191 9.06 -15.73 -6.92
N MET A 192 7.91 -15.04 -7.02
CA MET A 192 6.59 -15.68 -6.94
C MET A 192 6.31 -16.62 -8.11
N ASP A 193 6.80 -16.32 -9.32
CA ASP A 193 6.72 -17.22 -10.48
C ASP A 193 7.43 -18.55 -10.17
N ILE A 194 8.64 -18.49 -9.62
CA ILE A 194 9.41 -19.67 -9.19
C ILE A 194 8.64 -20.45 -8.12
N ILE A 195 8.10 -19.76 -7.11
CA ILE A 195 7.28 -20.40 -6.06
C ILE A 195 6.10 -21.14 -6.66
N LEU A 196 5.43 -20.55 -7.66
CA LEU A 196 4.25 -21.10 -8.32
C LEU A 196 4.60 -22.12 -9.42
N GLU A 197 5.88 -22.36 -9.67
CA GLU A 197 6.39 -23.24 -10.74
C GLU A 197 5.87 -22.86 -12.14
N ILE A 198 5.73 -21.56 -12.38
CA ILE A 198 5.44 -21.00 -13.69
C ILE A 198 6.69 -20.32 -14.26
N PRO A 199 6.77 -20.06 -15.58
CA PRO A 199 7.92 -19.40 -16.16
C PRO A 199 8.24 -18.06 -15.50
N GLU A 200 9.53 -17.78 -15.25
CA GLU A 200 9.97 -16.49 -14.71
C GLU A 200 9.50 -15.33 -15.62
N GLY A 201 8.86 -14.33 -15.02
CA GLY A 201 8.31 -13.16 -15.70
C GLY A 201 6.84 -13.27 -16.07
N THR A 202 6.20 -14.44 -15.92
CA THR A 202 4.78 -14.62 -16.23
C THR A 202 3.90 -13.64 -15.46
N LEU A 203 4.03 -13.55 -14.13
CA LEU A 203 3.24 -12.62 -13.35
C LEU A 203 3.46 -11.16 -13.78
N TYR A 204 4.70 -10.72 -13.98
CA TYR A 204 4.95 -9.33 -14.39
C TYR A 204 4.38 -9.04 -15.78
N ASN A 205 4.68 -9.87 -16.78
CA ASN A 205 4.32 -9.60 -18.18
C ASN A 205 2.82 -9.74 -18.44
N ASP A 206 2.16 -10.73 -17.82
CA ASP A 206 0.77 -11.05 -18.16
C ASP A 206 -0.23 -10.34 -17.23
N PHE A 207 0.18 -10.07 -15.99
CA PHE A 207 -0.70 -9.50 -14.95
C PHE A 207 -0.36 -8.06 -14.59
N PHE A 208 0.92 -7.67 -14.58
CA PHE A 208 1.36 -6.33 -14.18
C PHE A 208 2.25 -5.63 -15.21
N PRO A 209 1.97 -5.69 -16.52
CA PRO A 209 2.83 -5.02 -17.48
C PRO A 209 2.72 -3.50 -17.30
N ALA A 210 3.80 -2.77 -17.56
CA ALA A 210 3.80 -1.31 -17.58
C ALA A 210 3.91 -0.85 -19.03
N ILE A 211 2.77 -0.79 -19.73
CA ILE A 211 2.70 -0.41 -21.14
C ILE A 211 2.42 1.09 -21.22
N GLU A 212 3.39 1.82 -21.75
CA GLU A 212 3.31 3.27 -21.84
C GLU A 212 2.03 3.71 -22.60
N ASN A 213 1.29 4.64 -22.01
CA ASN A 213 0.02 5.18 -22.54
C ASN A 213 -1.11 4.16 -22.79
N ASP A 214 -1.00 2.93 -22.28
CA ASP A 214 -2.07 1.93 -22.32
C ASP A 214 -2.49 1.54 -20.90
N THR A 215 -3.37 2.35 -20.31
CA THR A 215 -3.87 2.15 -18.94
C THR A 215 -4.72 0.91 -18.78
N LEU A 216 -5.34 0.40 -19.86
CA LEU A 216 -6.24 -0.74 -19.81
C LEU A 216 -5.47 -2.06 -19.77
N ASN A 217 -4.39 -2.15 -20.54
CA ASN A 217 -3.55 -3.34 -20.59
C ASN A 217 -2.42 -3.33 -19.56
N SER A 218 -2.21 -2.23 -18.84
CA SER A 218 -1.19 -2.13 -17.80
C SER A 218 -1.68 -2.58 -16.43
N GLY A 219 -0.73 -3.03 -15.59
CA GLY A 219 -0.93 -3.12 -14.15
C GLY A 219 -1.43 -1.79 -13.60
N THR A 220 -2.33 -1.86 -12.62
CA THR A 220 -2.95 -0.68 -12.02
C THR A 220 -2.52 -0.50 -10.58
N GLY A 221 -3.06 0.52 -9.93
CA GLY A 221 -2.76 0.84 -8.55
C GLY A 221 -2.76 2.34 -8.28
N PHE A 222 -2.31 2.68 -7.08
CA PHE A 222 -2.11 4.07 -6.69
C PHE A 222 -1.03 4.17 -5.61
N GLY A 223 -0.25 5.23 -5.71
CA GLY A 223 0.67 5.67 -4.67
C GLY A 223 -0.08 6.52 -3.65
N ARG A 224 0.40 6.54 -2.41
CA ARG A 224 -0.22 7.30 -1.32
C ARG A 224 0.83 7.86 -0.38
N PHE A 225 0.76 9.15 -0.14
CA PHE A 225 1.29 9.76 1.09
C PHE A 225 0.23 9.65 2.18
N LEU A 226 0.61 9.25 3.39
CA LEU A 226 -0.31 9.01 4.50
C LEU A 226 0.34 9.50 5.81
N LEU A 227 -0.33 10.43 6.48
CA LEU A 227 0.17 11.06 7.70
C LEU A 227 -0.85 10.91 8.83
N TYR A 228 -0.45 10.23 9.91
CA TYR A 228 -1.20 10.21 11.16
C TYR A 228 -0.62 11.23 12.14
N HIS A 229 -1.52 11.94 12.82
CA HIS A 229 -1.16 12.97 13.79
C HIS A 229 -1.15 12.43 15.23
N PRO A 230 -0.35 13.03 16.14
CA PRO A 230 -0.45 12.81 17.57
C PRO A 230 -1.90 12.90 18.08
N VAL A 231 -2.22 12.09 19.08
CA VAL A 231 -3.56 12.03 19.68
C VAL A 231 -3.47 12.01 21.19
N ASP A 232 -4.47 12.59 21.85
CA ASP A 232 -4.56 12.63 23.30
C ASP A 232 -5.17 11.34 23.90
N GLN A 233 -5.21 11.29 25.23
CA GLN A 233 -5.77 10.16 25.96
C GLN A 233 -7.28 10.00 25.78
N GLU A 234 -8.01 11.07 25.47
CA GLU A 234 -9.45 11.00 25.23
C GLU A 234 -9.73 10.31 23.88
N TYR A 235 -8.98 10.66 22.84
CA TYR A 235 -9.02 9.98 21.55
C TYR A 235 -8.69 8.50 21.72
N LYS A 236 -7.58 8.16 22.41
CA LYS A 236 -7.18 6.77 22.67
C LYS A 236 -8.33 5.97 23.32
N LYS A 237 -9.01 6.54 24.32
CA LYS A 237 -10.19 5.90 24.94
C LYS A 237 -11.34 5.70 23.95
N LYS A 238 -11.67 6.71 23.15
CA LYS A 238 -12.78 6.67 22.19
C LYS A 238 -12.55 5.72 21.01
N THR A 239 -11.30 5.48 20.63
CA THR A 239 -10.96 4.64 19.46
C THR A 239 -10.34 3.31 19.83
N SER A 240 -10.32 2.94 21.13
CA SER A 240 -9.60 1.76 21.63
C SER A 240 -8.15 1.74 21.13
N SER A 241 -7.45 2.86 21.30
CA SER A 241 -6.06 3.07 20.92
C SER A 241 -5.74 2.72 19.46
N THR A 242 -6.72 2.85 18.56
CA THR A 242 -6.57 2.51 17.14
C THR A 242 -6.62 3.76 16.28
N TRP A 243 -5.67 3.89 15.34
CA TRP A 243 -5.65 4.89 14.28
C TRP A 243 -6.32 4.40 12.99
N MET A 244 -6.15 3.12 12.66
CA MET A 244 -6.80 2.43 11.55
C MET A 244 -7.19 1.03 12.00
N ARG A 245 -8.46 0.66 11.81
CA ARG A 245 -9.01 -0.65 12.20
C ARG A 245 -8.44 -1.79 11.35
N GLY A 246 -8.59 -3.01 11.84
CA GLY A 246 -8.17 -4.23 11.14
C GLY A 246 -8.83 -4.37 9.78
N HIS A 247 -8.04 -4.55 8.73
CA HIS A 247 -8.51 -4.73 7.36
C HIS A 247 -7.54 -5.59 6.55
N THR A 248 -8.00 -6.06 5.38
CA THR A 248 -7.14 -6.58 4.32
C THR A 248 -7.07 -5.59 3.16
N ASP A 249 -5.94 -5.60 2.45
CA ASP A 249 -5.78 -4.78 1.25
C ASP A 249 -6.52 -5.40 0.07
N ALA A 250 -7.20 -4.57 -0.72
CA ALA A 250 -8.04 -5.05 -1.81
C ALA A 250 -7.24 -5.54 -3.03
N GLY A 251 -6.05 -4.97 -3.27
CA GLY A 251 -5.21 -5.24 -4.43
C GLY A 251 -4.39 -6.52 -4.29
N ALA A 252 -3.29 -6.60 -5.02
CA ALA A 252 -2.42 -7.77 -5.05
C ALA A 252 -1.22 -7.64 -4.12
N LEU A 253 -0.45 -6.56 -4.24
CA LEU A 253 0.70 -6.26 -3.37
C LEU A 253 0.58 -4.86 -2.80
N THR A 254 1.09 -4.66 -1.60
CA THR A 254 1.20 -3.32 -1.00
C THR A 254 2.60 -3.13 -0.46
N PHE A 255 3.24 -2.02 -0.85
CA PHE A 255 4.61 -1.66 -0.48
C PHE A 255 4.55 -0.46 0.46
N ILE A 256 5.04 -0.63 1.69
CA ILE A 256 4.97 0.35 2.76
C ILE A 256 6.40 0.72 3.13
N LEU A 257 6.78 1.98 2.94
CA LEU A 257 8.07 2.49 3.43
C LEU A 257 8.18 2.29 4.94
N SER A 258 9.13 1.51 5.45
CA SER A 258 9.21 1.19 6.89
C SER A 258 9.35 2.43 7.77
N GLN A 259 8.67 2.45 8.93
CA GLN A 259 8.75 3.55 9.89
C GLN A 259 9.18 3.04 11.27
N SER A 260 9.87 3.87 12.04
CA SER A 260 10.33 3.57 13.40
C SER A 260 9.24 3.70 14.47
N ILE A 261 8.17 4.43 14.17
CA ILE A 261 7.03 4.56 15.08
C ILE A 261 6.30 3.22 15.21
N LEU A 262 6.21 2.73 16.44
CA LEU A 262 5.70 1.41 16.78
C LEU A 262 4.17 1.42 16.74
N SER A 263 3.61 1.13 15.57
CA SER A 263 2.17 1.28 15.33
C SER A 263 1.53 0.20 14.46
N LEU A 264 2.27 -0.34 13.48
CA LEU A 264 1.71 -1.33 12.55
C LEU A 264 1.57 -2.66 13.28
N GLN A 265 0.39 -3.26 13.23
CA GLN A 265 0.14 -4.58 13.80
C GLN A 265 -0.46 -5.52 12.76
N ILE A 266 -0.02 -6.78 12.77
CA ILE A 266 -0.54 -7.86 11.94
C ILE A 266 -1.24 -8.87 12.84
N ARG A 267 -2.41 -9.34 12.43
CA ARG A 267 -3.12 -10.42 13.12
C ARG A 267 -2.67 -11.77 12.56
N SER A 268 -2.03 -12.55 13.40
CA SER A 268 -1.52 -13.88 13.05
C SER A 268 -2.67 -14.84 12.73
N TYR A 269 -2.50 -15.64 11.66
CA TYR A 269 -3.45 -16.70 11.31
C TYR A 269 -3.40 -17.90 12.28
N ALA A 270 -2.29 -18.09 12.98
CA ALA A 270 -2.08 -19.25 13.83
C ALA A 270 -2.82 -19.14 15.19
N ASP A 271 -2.86 -17.94 15.77
CA ASP A 271 -3.33 -17.69 17.13
C ASP A 271 -4.29 -16.48 17.26
N ASN A 272 -4.60 -15.82 16.13
CA ASN A 272 -5.42 -14.61 16.06
C ASN A 272 -4.91 -13.42 16.91
N GLN A 273 -3.64 -13.45 17.35
CA GLN A 273 -3.05 -12.37 18.14
C GLN A 273 -2.49 -11.26 17.25
N TRP A 274 -2.57 -10.02 17.76
CA TRP A 274 -1.96 -8.85 17.13
C TRP A 274 -0.49 -8.76 17.53
N LYS A 275 0.40 -8.74 16.53
CA LYS A 275 1.84 -8.55 16.74
C LYS A 275 2.32 -7.26 16.12
N TYR A 276 3.14 -6.51 16.83
CA TYR A 276 3.73 -5.28 16.30
C TYR A 276 4.80 -5.61 15.28
N VAL A 277 4.82 -4.90 14.16
CA VAL A 277 5.85 -5.09 13.14
C VAL A 277 7.10 -4.31 13.54
N SER A 278 8.24 -4.98 13.62
CA SER A 278 9.53 -4.33 13.91
C SER A 278 9.95 -3.33 12.81
N HIS A 279 10.87 -2.42 13.14
CA HIS A 279 11.44 -1.49 12.17
C HIS A 279 12.80 -1.96 11.69
N VAL A 280 13.03 -1.89 10.38
CA VAL A 280 14.35 -2.06 9.76
C VAL A 280 14.62 -0.82 8.91
N PRO A 281 15.70 -0.05 9.19
CA PRO A 281 16.05 1.13 8.39
C PRO A 281 16.24 0.77 6.91
N ASN A 282 15.89 1.71 6.02
CA ASN A 282 16.04 1.54 4.57
C ASN A 282 15.42 0.23 4.03
N SER A 283 14.24 -0.13 4.54
CA SER A 283 13.49 -1.29 4.09
C SER A 283 12.06 -0.92 3.69
N ILE A 284 11.48 -1.76 2.85
CA ILE A 284 10.09 -1.65 2.42
C ILE A 284 9.36 -2.90 2.90
N ILE A 285 8.32 -2.71 3.70
CA ILE A 285 7.42 -3.79 4.10
C ILE A 285 6.51 -4.08 2.91
N VAL A 286 6.36 -5.35 2.56
CA VAL A 286 5.51 -5.79 1.46
C VAL A 286 4.48 -6.77 1.98
N ASN A 287 3.22 -6.59 1.60
CA ASN A 287 2.17 -7.55 1.91
C ASN A 287 1.32 -7.94 0.72
N ILE A 288 0.77 -9.15 0.81
CA ILE A 288 -0.22 -9.69 -0.11
C ILE A 288 -1.59 -9.15 0.25
N GLY A 289 -2.34 -8.75 -0.77
CA GLY A 289 -3.75 -8.38 -0.68
C GLY A 289 -4.68 -9.47 -1.21
N ASP A 290 -5.98 -9.16 -1.19
CA ASP A 290 -7.05 -10.07 -1.54
C ASP A 290 -6.97 -10.59 -2.97
N THR A 291 -6.52 -9.78 -3.94
CA THR A 291 -6.38 -10.23 -5.33
C THR A 291 -5.39 -11.39 -5.45
N PHE A 292 -4.23 -11.34 -4.79
CA PHE A 292 -3.28 -12.45 -4.84
C PHE A 292 -3.71 -13.65 -4.00
N LYS A 293 -4.38 -13.41 -2.87
CA LYS A 293 -5.05 -14.48 -2.12
C LYS A 293 -6.01 -15.24 -3.05
N PHE A 294 -6.83 -14.56 -3.86
CA PHE A 294 -7.78 -15.24 -4.74
C PHE A 294 -7.13 -15.88 -5.95
N LEU A 295 -6.15 -15.23 -6.58
CA LEU A 295 -5.37 -15.82 -7.67
C LEU A 295 -4.69 -17.12 -7.23
N THR A 296 -4.25 -17.21 -5.98
CA THR A 296 -3.57 -18.40 -5.45
C THR A 296 -4.45 -19.31 -4.60
N ASP A 297 -5.77 -19.08 -4.61
CA ASP A 297 -6.76 -19.86 -3.84
C ASP A 297 -6.40 -19.99 -2.34
N GLY A 298 -5.88 -18.91 -1.76
CA GLY A 298 -5.51 -18.82 -0.35
C GLY A 298 -4.16 -19.46 0.01
N TYR A 299 -3.38 -19.91 -0.98
CA TYR A 299 -2.01 -20.36 -0.75
C TYR A 299 -1.15 -19.20 -0.25
N PHE A 300 -1.20 -18.03 -0.90
CA PHE A 300 -0.66 -16.80 -0.33
C PHE A 300 -1.69 -16.15 0.59
N LYS A 301 -1.24 -15.68 1.76
CA LYS A 301 -2.11 -15.15 2.81
C LYS A 301 -2.31 -13.64 2.67
N SER A 302 -3.55 -13.16 2.78
CA SER A 302 -3.88 -11.73 2.88
C SER A 302 -4.20 -11.41 4.34
N SER A 303 -3.16 -11.18 5.16
CA SER A 303 -3.33 -10.99 6.59
C SER A 303 -4.06 -9.70 6.93
N ILE A 304 -4.90 -9.80 7.96
CA ILE A 304 -5.54 -8.63 8.56
C ILE A 304 -4.47 -7.83 9.30
N HIS A 305 -4.42 -6.54 9.03
CA HIS A 305 -3.49 -5.62 9.68
C HIS A 305 -4.21 -4.35 10.12
N ARG A 306 -3.67 -3.67 11.14
CA ARG A 306 -4.21 -2.44 11.72
C ARG A 306 -3.10 -1.45 12.03
N VAL A 307 -3.47 -0.19 12.26
CA VAL A 307 -2.55 0.82 12.78
C VAL A 307 -3.02 1.22 14.17
N HIS A 308 -2.21 0.86 15.17
CA HIS A 308 -2.40 1.23 16.56
C HIS A 308 -1.83 2.64 16.82
N THR A 309 -2.35 3.32 17.83
CA THR A 309 -1.78 4.60 18.30
C THR A 309 -0.37 4.39 18.83
N ALA A 310 0.47 5.42 18.71
CA ALA A 310 1.84 5.35 19.20
C ALA A 310 1.91 5.13 20.72
N PRO A 311 2.94 4.40 21.19
CA PRO A 311 3.24 4.28 22.61
C PRO A 311 3.57 5.63 23.25
N ASP A 312 3.57 5.70 24.58
CA ASP A 312 3.69 6.97 25.29
C ASP A 312 5.04 7.66 25.08
N ASP A 313 6.11 6.91 24.80
CA ASP A 313 7.44 7.45 24.47
C ASP A 313 7.58 7.95 23.02
N GLN A 314 6.57 7.69 22.17
CA GLN A 314 6.48 8.17 20.79
C GLN A 314 5.22 9.01 20.53
N LYS A 315 4.43 9.34 21.56
CA LYS A 315 3.09 9.95 21.43
C LYS A 315 3.07 11.30 20.70
N ASP A 316 4.17 12.05 20.77
CA ASP A 316 4.28 13.39 20.19
C ASP A 316 4.79 13.38 18.73
N TYR A 317 5.10 12.20 18.19
CA TYR A 317 5.56 12.03 16.82
C TYR A 317 4.41 11.74 15.87
N THR A 318 4.51 12.25 14.65
CA THR A 318 3.62 11.88 13.54
C THR A 318 4.07 10.55 12.93
N ARG A 319 3.12 9.77 12.41
CA ARG A 319 3.44 8.60 11.57
C ARG A 319 3.29 8.98 10.11
N ASN A 320 4.41 9.15 9.42
CA ASN A 320 4.45 9.45 8.00
C ASN A 320 4.85 8.22 7.21
N THR A 321 4.07 7.86 6.19
CA THR A 321 4.38 6.72 5.32
C THR A 321 4.05 7.03 3.87
N VAL A 322 4.85 6.43 2.99
CA VAL A 322 4.62 6.40 1.55
C VAL A 322 4.28 4.96 1.16
N ILE A 323 3.10 4.76 0.58
CA ILE A 323 2.54 3.43 0.30
C ILE A 323 2.23 3.30 -1.19
N TYR A 324 2.62 2.19 -1.79
CA TYR A 324 2.17 1.80 -3.13
C TYR A 324 1.22 0.61 -3.04
N PHE A 325 0.00 0.76 -3.52
CA PHE A 325 -0.98 -0.32 -3.67
C PHE A 325 -0.97 -0.80 -5.13
N ALA A 326 -0.45 -2.00 -5.38
CA ALA A 326 -0.34 -2.59 -6.70
C ALA A 326 -1.49 -3.57 -6.98
N SER A 327 -2.06 -3.50 -8.17
CA SER A 327 -3.08 -4.42 -8.66
C SER A 327 -2.76 -4.87 -10.09
N PRO A 328 -3.19 -6.08 -10.50
CA PRO A 328 -3.05 -6.51 -11.88
C PRO A 328 -3.85 -5.61 -12.83
N LYS A 329 -3.62 -5.76 -14.14
CA LYS A 329 -4.49 -5.17 -15.16
C LYS A 329 -5.94 -5.64 -14.98
N LEU A 330 -6.87 -4.80 -15.39
CA LEU A 330 -8.27 -4.86 -14.94
C LEU A 330 -9.07 -6.05 -15.49
N ASP A 331 -8.67 -6.63 -16.62
CA ASP A 331 -9.36 -7.75 -17.29
C ASP A 331 -8.90 -9.13 -16.82
N VAL A 332 -7.88 -9.21 -15.97
CA VAL A 332 -7.43 -10.47 -15.36
C VAL A 332 -8.56 -11.10 -14.54
N TYR A 333 -8.82 -12.37 -14.78
CA TYR A 333 -9.68 -13.18 -13.91
C TYR A 333 -8.94 -13.57 -12.63
N MET A 334 -9.60 -13.38 -11.48
CA MET A 334 -9.04 -13.68 -10.17
C MET A 334 -9.35 -15.12 -9.74
N ASP A 335 -8.71 -16.07 -10.41
CA ASP A 335 -8.79 -17.49 -10.10
C ASP A 335 -7.46 -18.22 -10.34
N SER A 336 -7.26 -19.36 -9.67
CA SER A 336 -6.04 -20.16 -9.79
C SER A 336 -5.88 -20.86 -11.13
N GLY A 337 -6.98 -21.05 -11.88
CA GLY A 337 -6.95 -21.56 -13.24
C GLY A 337 -6.25 -20.59 -14.20
N SER A 338 -6.47 -19.29 -14.03
CA SER A 338 -5.81 -18.22 -14.79
C SER A 338 -4.31 -18.12 -14.55
N LEU A 339 -3.77 -18.61 -13.42
CA LEU A 339 -2.32 -18.71 -13.19
C LEU A 339 -1.70 -19.92 -13.90
N GLY A 340 -2.44 -21.00 -14.08
CA GLY A 340 -1.90 -22.24 -14.67
C GLY A 340 -0.79 -22.90 -13.84
N SER A 341 -0.69 -22.60 -12.54
CA SER A 341 0.41 -23.05 -11.68
C SER A 341 0.43 -24.59 -11.49
N PRO A 342 1.51 -25.28 -11.90
CA PRO A 342 1.69 -26.71 -11.63
C PRO A 342 1.73 -27.03 -10.14
N LYS A 343 2.33 -26.16 -9.33
CA LYS A 343 2.40 -26.35 -7.87
C LYS A 343 1.04 -26.26 -7.22
N LEU A 344 0.26 -25.22 -7.52
CA LEU A 344 -1.09 -25.07 -6.96
C LEU A 344 -1.95 -26.28 -7.31
N LYS A 345 -1.91 -26.73 -8.58
CA LYS A 345 -2.61 -27.94 -9.02
C LYS A 345 -2.14 -29.18 -8.24
N ARG A 346 -0.84 -29.36 -8.06
CA ARG A 346 -0.27 -30.49 -7.31
C ARG A 346 -0.67 -30.48 -5.83
N LEU A 347 -0.79 -29.30 -5.22
CA LEU A 347 -1.22 -29.12 -3.84
C LEU A 347 -2.76 -29.14 -3.68
N GLY A 348 -3.52 -29.24 -4.77
CA GLY A 348 -4.97 -29.33 -4.74
C GLY A 348 -5.72 -28.00 -4.63
N TYR A 349 -5.02 -26.87 -4.78
CA TYR A 349 -5.64 -25.55 -4.88
C TYR A 349 -6.38 -25.42 -6.22
N LYS A 350 -7.69 -25.17 -6.17
CA LYS A 350 -8.54 -25.06 -7.35
C LYS A 350 -9.69 -24.11 -7.05
N LEU A 351 -10.09 -23.31 -8.03
CA LEU A 351 -11.26 -22.45 -7.90
C LEU A 351 -12.45 -23.28 -7.41
N ASN A 352 -13.07 -22.84 -6.33
CA ASN A 352 -14.29 -23.45 -5.81
C ASN A 352 -15.40 -23.32 -6.86
N ASP A 353 -16.00 -24.45 -7.26
CA ASP A 353 -17.02 -24.54 -8.31
C ASP A 353 -18.27 -23.66 -8.03
N GLY A 354 -18.48 -23.25 -6.77
CA GLY A 354 -19.56 -22.36 -6.37
C GLY A 354 -19.24 -20.85 -6.42
N LEU A 355 -18.00 -20.46 -6.71
CA LEU A 355 -17.61 -19.04 -6.79
C LEU A 355 -17.82 -18.48 -8.20
N GLU A 356 -18.49 -17.34 -8.27
CA GLU A 356 -18.60 -16.59 -9.52
C GLU A 356 -17.20 -16.20 -10.01
N ARG A 357 -16.93 -16.45 -11.30
CA ARG A 357 -15.65 -16.08 -11.92
C ARG A 357 -15.67 -14.61 -12.29
N ILE A 358 -14.87 -13.81 -11.59
CA ILE A 358 -14.85 -12.35 -11.72
C ILE A 358 -13.46 -11.83 -12.12
N THR A 359 -13.44 -10.66 -12.76
CA THR A 359 -12.20 -9.95 -13.10
C THR A 359 -11.74 -9.02 -11.97
N VAL A 360 -10.49 -8.56 -12.05
CA VAL A 360 -9.94 -7.52 -11.17
C VAL A 360 -10.79 -6.25 -11.22
N ARG A 361 -11.32 -5.86 -12.39
CA ARG A 361 -12.25 -4.71 -12.53
C ARG A 361 -13.49 -4.87 -11.65
N GLN A 362 -14.18 -6.00 -11.77
CA GLN A 362 -15.43 -6.24 -11.01
C GLN A 362 -15.17 -6.23 -9.51
N TRP A 363 -14.05 -6.81 -9.07
CA TRP A 363 -13.61 -6.77 -7.68
C TRP A 363 -13.28 -5.36 -7.21
N ASP A 364 -12.47 -4.63 -7.96
CA ASP A 364 -12.07 -3.27 -7.62
C ASP A 364 -13.29 -2.34 -7.55
N GLU A 365 -14.24 -2.44 -8.48
CA GLU A 365 -15.49 -1.69 -8.43
C GLU A 365 -16.35 -2.03 -7.21
N ALA A 366 -16.52 -3.32 -6.90
CA ALA A 366 -17.31 -3.76 -5.75
C ALA A 366 -16.68 -3.31 -4.42
N LYS A 367 -15.36 -3.43 -4.28
CA LYS A 367 -14.62 -2.92 -3.12
C LYS A 367 -14.68 -1.40 -3.03
N GLY A 368 -14.64 -0.70 -4.16
CA GLY A 368 -14.85 0.76 -4.22
C GLY A 368 -16.17 1.22 -3.67
N LYS A 369 -17.25 0.62 -4.19
CA LYS A 369 -18.61 0.89 -3.74
C LYS A 369 -18.77 0.58 -2.26
N PHE A 370 -18.09 -0.45 -1.75
CA PHE A 370 -18.05 -0.74 -0.32
C PHE A 370 -17.32 0.35 0.46
N PHE A 371 -16.07 0.66 0.11
CA PHE A 371 -15.24 1.66 0.79
C PHE A 371 -15.86 3.06 0.81
N ASN A 372 -16.60 3.43 -0.24
CA ASN A 372 -17.28 4.72 -0.34
C ASN A 372 -18.57 4.80 0.50
N LYS A 373 -19.06 3.69 1.06
CA LYS A 373 -20.23 3.68 1.97
C LYS A 373 -19.78 3.77 3.43
N THR A 374 -19.83 4.98 3.99
CA THR A 374 -19.42 5.30 5.38
C THR A 374 -20.15 4.49 6.47
N SER A 375 -21.37 4.00 6.21
CA SER A 375 -22.13 3.15 7.13
C SER A 375 -21.92 1.64 6.93
N ALA A 376 -21.62 1.20 5.70
CA ALA A 376 -21.47 -0.22 5.36
C ALA A 376 -20.07 -0.78 5.69
N ASN A 377 -19.06 0.10 5.78
CA ASN A 377 -17.70 -0.22 6.25
C ASN A 377 -17.64 -0.75 7.70
N ARG A 378 -18.77 -0.98 8.36
CA ARG A 378 -18.89 -1.31 9.78
C ARG A 378 -19.16 -2.81 10.07
N LYS A 379 -19.14 -3.68 9.05
CA LYS A 379 -19.34 -5.12 9.24
C LYS A 379 -18.01 -5.86 9.30
N THR A 380 -17.90 -6.80 10.23
CA THR A 380 -16.72 -7.62 10.50
C THR A 380 -16.35 -8.56 9.35
N ASN A 381 -17.34 -9.04 8.58
CA ASN A 381 -17.14 -9.91 7.42
C ASN A 381 -17.81 -9.31 6.17
N LEU A 382 -17.03 -9.08 5.12
CA LEU A 382 -17.51 -8.67 3.82
C LEU A 382 -17.38 -9.85 2.85
N THR A 383 -18.51 -10.36 2.37
CA THR A 383 -18.52 -11.32 1.27
C THR A 383 -18.93 -10.60 0.00
N LEU A 384 -18.04 -10.56 -0.99
CA LEU A 384 -18.32 -10.05 -2.34
C LEU A 384 -18.10 -11.18 -3.33
N TYR A 385 -19.10 -11.49 -4.16
CA TYR A 385 -19.03 -12.58 -5.13
C TYR A 385 -18.61 -13.93 -4.50
N GLY A 386 -19.14 -14.23 -3.31
CA GLY A 386 -18.81 -15.43 -2.54
C GLY A 386 -17.42 -15.44 -1.88
N ARG A 387 -16.61 -14.39 -2.07
CA ARG A 387 -15.24 -14.30 -1.53
C ARG A 387 -15.21 -13.45 -0.27
N GLU A 388 -14.55 -13.96 0.76
CA GLU A 388 -14.35 -13.26 2.03
C GLU A 388 -13.22 -12.24 1.95
N SER A 389 -13.51 -11.03 2.42
CA SER A 389 -12.61 -9.91 2.58
C SER A 389 -12.91 -9.18 3.88
N VAL A 390 -11.93 -8.44 4.41
CA VAL A 390 -12.09 -7.72 5.68
C VAL A 390 -12.00 -6.23 5.41
N GLY A 391 -13.12 -5.54 5.65
CA GLY A 391 -13.22 -4.10 5.45
C GLY A 391 -12.74 -3.29 6.66
N SER A 392 -13.45 -3.42 7.79
CA SER A 392 -13.08 -2.76 9.04
C SER A 392 -13.59 -3.62 10.20
N LEU A 393 -12.69 -4.28 10.93
CA LEU A 393 -13.08 -5.05 12.10
C LEU A 393 -13.66 -4.13 13.18
N ILE A 394 -14.90 -4.43 13.61
CA ILE A 394 -15.56 -3.78 14.74
C ILE A 394 -15.65 -4.79 15.89
N GLY A 395 -15.07 -4.44 17.04
CA GLY A 395 -15.00 -5.33 18.19
C GLY A 395 -13.92 -6.39 18.01
N GLU A 396 -13.20 -6.72 19.08
CA GLU A 396 -12.07 -7.65 19.08
C GLU A 396 -12.51 -9.12 19.16
N ASN A 397 -13.74 -9.43 18.73
CA ASN A 397 -14.21 -10.80 18.82
C ASN A 397 -13.49 -11.66 17.78
N PRO A 398 -12.92 -12.81 18.19
CA PRO A 398 -12.32 -13.76 17.27
C PRO A 398 -13.38 -14.16 16.23
N ILE A 399 -12.97 -14.21 14.97
CA ILE A 399 -13.77 -14.81 13.92
C ILE A 399 -13.81 -16.30 14.27
N GLU A 400 -14.98 -16.85 14.58
CA GLU A 400 -15.16 -18.30 14.61
C GLU A 400 -14.84 -18.82 13.21
N VAL A 401 -13.85 -19.71 13.16
CA VAL A 401 -13.27 -20.33 11.96
C VAL A 401 -14.27 -21.24 11.28
#